data_AF-R4YU67-F1
#
_entry.id   AF-R4YU67-F1
#
_cell.length_a   1.000
_cell.length_b   1.000
_cell.length_c   1.000
_cell.angle_alpha   90.00
_cell.angle_beta   90.00
_cell.angle_gamma   90.00
#
_symmetry.space_group_name_H-M   'P 1'
#
loop_
_entity.id
_entity.type
_entity.pdbx_description
1 polymer ?
#
loop_
_entity_poly.entity_id
_entity_poly.type
_entity_poly.pdbx_seq_one_letter_code
_entity_poly.pdbx_strand_id
1 'polypeptide(L)'
;MEVANAIRRLVDGEEMGRLHVAGEKQVIPIRLHIPRAYQINPVLLSRVFVTNIRNEKIPLSELTRSIPSWEDRPILHKDYERVTFIGAELTQSAPVYAVMELDRRLDNMDIGHGEKLTTANLRLNSAVPDTIDGYQLLWDGEIRLTLDTFRDMFVALGIALVFIYLLLVGYYRSFIIPLVAMSAIPLGLAGVFPGHWIMDQPFSAPSMIGVIALSGVVVRNSLLIIDFVLDYMEQGMPLREAVSEAGAVRMRPIILTALAIVLGSAVMLTDPMFSGLAISLIFGTLASTVLTLLVVPLMLFSYLRRTQ
;
A
#
# COMPACT_ATOMS: atom_id res chain seq x y z
N MET A 1 1.60 -18.13 51.34
CA MET A 1 2.03 -16.90 50.64
C MET A 1 3.53 -16.87 50.39
N GLU A 2 4.37 -17.18 51.39
CA GLU A 2 5.84 -17.13 51.23
C GLU A 2 6.39 -18.06 50.14
N VAL A 3 5.87 -19.29 50.03
CA VAL A 3 6.23 -20.23 48.95
C VAL A 3 5.90 -19.65 47.56
N ALA A 4 4.72 -19.07 47.38
CA ALA A 4 4.30 -18.46 46.12
C ALA A 4 5.17 -17.24 45.76
N ASN A 5 5.52 -16.41 46.75
CA ASN A 5 6.41 -15.28 46.56
C ASN A 5 7.83 -15.73 46.19
N ALA A 6 8.35 -16.79 46.82
CA ALA A 6 9.66 -17.34 46.50
C ALA A 6 9.72 -17.90 45.07
N ILE A 7 8.65 -18.58 44.62
CA ILE A 7 8.53 -19.07 43.23
C ILE A 7 8.42 -17.89 42.26
N ARG A 8 7.59 -16.88 42.54
CA ARG A 8 7.46 -15.69 41.68
C ARG A 8 8.79 -14.95 41.52
N ARG A 9 9.55 -14.76 42.59
CA ARG A 9 10.91 -14.15 42.54
C ARG A 9 11.88 -14.94 41.67
N LEU A 10 11.74 -16.27 41.63
CA LEU A 10 12.59 -17.14 40.82
C LEU A 10 12.27 -17.03 39.32
N VAL A 11 10.97 -16.95 38.99
CA VAL A 11 10.46 -16.98 37.62
C VAL A 11 10.40 -15.58 37.00
N ASP A 12 9.76 -14.63 37.68
CA ASP A 12 9.51 -13.27 37.17
C ASP A 12 10.58 -12.27 37.61
N GLY A 13 11.42 -12.64 38.59
CA GLY A 13 12.36 -11.75 39.24
C GLY A 13 11.74 -10.89 40.34
N GLU A 14 12.52 -9.95 40.87
CA GLU A 14 12.12 -9.00 41.90
C GLU A 14 12.57 -7.59 41.54
N GLU A 15 11.67 -6.60 41.65
CA GLU A 15 12.04 -5.19 41.53
C GLU A 15 12.73 -4.76 42.83
N MET A 16 14.05 -4.53 42.75
CA MET A 16 14.88 -4.16 43.90
C MET A 16 14.85 -2.66 44.18
N GLY A 17 14.47 -1.86 43.18
CA GLY A 17 14.44 -0.41 43.29
C GLY A 17 14.27 0.26 41.94
N ARG A 18 14.44 1.57 41.93
CA ARG A 18 14.24 2.42 40.76
C ARG A 18 15.40 3.39 40.61
N LEU A 19 15.91 3.53 39.40
CA LEU A 19 17.02 4.41 39.05
C LEU A 19 16.51 5.51 38.12
N HIS A 20 16.86 6.76 38.44
CA HIS A 20 16.66 7.88 37.53
C HIS A 20 18.01 8.22 36.88
N VAL A 21 18.13 7.94 35.59
CA VAL A 21 19.35 8.18 34.81
C VAL A 21 19.26 9.55 34.15
N ALA A 22 20.33 10.35 34.20
CA ALA A 22 20.35 11.66 33.57
C ALA A 22 20.12 11.54 32.04
N GLY A 23 19.12 12.26 31.53
CA GLY A 23 18.71 12.21 30.11
C GLY A 23 17.50 11.34 29.84
N GLU A 24 17.12 10.45 30.76
CA GLU A 24 15.91 9.63 30.65
C GLU A 24 14.71 10.31 31.31
N LYS A 25 13.62 10.45 30.55
CA LYS A 25 12.38 11.07 31.07
C LYS A 25 11.62 10.15 32.02
N GLN A 26 11.83 8.84 31.93
CA GLN A 26 11.15 7.84 32.74
C GLN A 26 12.12 7.19 33.72
N VAL A 27 11.60 6.83 34.89
CA VAL A 27 12.36 6.12 35.92
C VAL A 27 12.48 4.64 35.52
N ILE A 28 13.69 4.10 35.59
CA ILE A 28 13.99 2.74 35.15
C ILE A 28 13.96 1.79 36.36
N PRO A 29 13.16 0.71 36.36
CA PRO A 29 13.17 -0.27 37.44
C PRO A 29 14.44 -1.13 37.38
N ILE A 30 15.10 -1.29 38.52
CA ILE A 30 16.17 -2.27 38.71
C ILE A 30 15.52 -3.59 39.08
N ARG A 31 15.62 -4.60 38.21
CA ARG A 31 15.08 -5.94 38.42
C ARG A 31 16.19 -6.95 38.62
N LEU A 32 16.11 -7.71 39.71
CA LEU A 32 16.92 -8.90 39.91
C LEU A 32 16.17 -10.09 39.32
N HIS A 33 16.73 -10.76 38.33
CA HIS A 33 16.14 -11.97 37.76
C HIS A 33 17.22 -13.00 37.46
N ILE A 34 16.83 -14.26 37.43
CA ILE A 34 17.70 -15.34 36.97
C ILE A 34 17.67 -15.36 35.43
N PRO A 35 18.80 -15.52 34.73
CA PRO A 35 18.78 -15.63 33.27
C PRO A 35 17.96 -16.86 32.84
N ARG A 36 17.13 -16.72 31.79
CA ARG A 36 16.20 -17.77 31.31
C ARG A 36 16.86 -19.14 31.11
N ALA A 37 18.11 -19.17 30.65
CA ALA A 37 18.87 -20.41 30.45
C ALA A 37 19.01 -21.26 31.73
N TYR A 38 18.94 -20.65 32.91
CA TYR A 38 19.06 -21.34 34.19
C TYR A 38 17.70 -21.58 34.87
N GLN A 39 16.62 -20.89 34.49
CA GLN A 39 15.31 -20.97 35.15
C GLN A 39 14.61 -22.34 35.02
N ILE A 40 15.00 -23.16 34.04
CA ILE A 40 14.33 -24.44 33.70
C ILE A 40 14.99 -25.64 34.42
N ASN A 41 15.61 -25.44 35.59
CA ASN A 41 16.26 -26.53 36.30
C ASN A 41 15.58 -26.81 37.65
N PRO A 42 14.92 -27.97 37.83
CA PRO A 42 14.38 -28.42 39.12
C PRO A 42 15.41 -28.43 40.25
N VAL A 43 16.71 -28.55 39.92
CA VAL A 43 17.82 -28.46 40.88
C VAL A 43 17.90 -27.08 41.55
N LEU A 44 17.43 -26.00 40.92
CA LEU A 44 17.41 -24.68 41.56
C LEU A 44 16.44 -24.59 42.74
N LEU A 45 15.35 -25.36 42.71
CA LEU A 45 14.38 -25.41 43.81
C LEU A 45 14.99 -26.01 45.08
N SER A 46 16.06 -26.80 44.97
CA SER A 46 16.79 -27.33 46.13
C SER A 46 17.69 -26.30 46.82
N ARG A 47 17.99 -25.17 46.16
CA ARG A 47 18.89 -24.12 46.65
C ARG A 47 18.17 -22.88 47.17
N VAL A 48 16.85 -22.85 47.05
CA VAL A 48 16.00 -21.76 47.53
C VAL A 48 15.21 -22.24 48.73
N PHE A 49 15.24 -21.47 49.81
CA PHE A 49 14.67 -21.87 51.09
C PHE A 49 13.53 -20.93 51.48
N VAL A 50 12.52 -21.51 52.12
CA VAL A 50 11.46 -20.78 52.84
C VAL A 50 11.58 -21.16 54.31
N THR A 51 11.40 -20.18 55.19
CA THR A 51 11.54 -20.37 56.63
C THR A 51 10.19 -20.72 57.24
N ASN A 52 10.12 -21.75 58.09
CA ASN A 52 8.89 -22.06 58.82
C ASN A 52 8.73 -21.20 60.09
N ILE A 53 7.58 -21.32 60.77
CA ILE A 53 7.30 -20.59 62.02
C ILE A 53 8.27 -20.92 63.18
N ARG A 54 9.05 -22.01 63.08
CA ARG A 54 10.08 -22.42 64.04
C ARG A 54 11.47 -21.94 63.63
N ASN A 55 11.54 -21.08 62.62
CA ASN A 55 12.77 -20.51 62.05
C ASN A 55 13.68 -21.56 61.34
N GLU A 56 13.13 -22.69 60.92
CA GLU A 56 13.86 -23.72 60.16
C GLU A 56 13.74 -23.45 58.66
N LYS A 57 14.86 -23.60 57.93
CA LYS A 57 14.92 -23.40 56.48
C LYS A 57 14.54 -24.68 55.75
N ILE A 58 13.43 -24.66 55.04
CA ILE A 58 12.94 -25.78 54.24
C ILE A 58 13.20 -25.48 52.76
N PRO A 59 13.87 -26.37 52.01
CA PRO A 59 14.12 -26.16 50.59
C PRO A 59 12.80 -26.23 49.79
N LEU A 60 12.67 -25.38 48.77
CA LEU A 60 11.47 -25.35 47.93
C LEU A 60 11.22 -26.67 47.19
N SER A 61 12.26 -27.46 46.92
CA SER A 61 12.13 -28.79 46.29
C SER A 61 11.35 -29.79 47.14
N GLU A 62 11.30 -29.64 48.47
CA GLU A 62 10.47 -30.49 49.35
C GLU A 62 9.00 -30.06 49.36
N LEU A 63 8.75 -28.80 49.01
CA LEU A 63 7.43 -28.18 49.03
C LEU A 63 6.76 -28.12 47.65
N THR A 64 7.47 -28.52 46.59
CA THR A 64 7.01 -28.41 45.19
C THR A 64 7.19 -29.71 44.44
N ARG A 65 6.28 -29.99 43.49
CA ARG A 65 6.38 -31.12 42.57
C ARG A 65 6.39 -30.60 41.15
N SER A 66 7.46 -30.86 40.42
CA SER A 66 7.53 -30.58 38.99
C SER A 66 6.84 -31.70 38.22
N ILE A 67 5.90 -31.34 37.34
CA ILE A 67 5.21 -32.26 36.44
C ILE A 67 5.44 -31.71 35.03
N PRO A 68 6.07 -32.48 34.12
CA PRO A 68 6.10 -32.10 32.72
C PRO A 68 4.67 -31.94 32.20
N SER A 69 4.35 -30.74 31.72
CA SER A 69 3.05 -30.41 31.14
C SER A 69 3.26 -29.69 29.83
N TRP A 70 2.26 -29.82 28.94
CA TRP A 70 2.15 -28.95 27.79
C TRP A 70 1.68 -27.58 28.27
N GLU A 71 2.34 -26.53 27.78
CA GLU A 71 1.85 -25.17 27.88
C GLU A 71 0.92 -24.92 26.69
N ASP A 72 -0.30 -24.45 26.96
CA ASP A 72 -1.23 -24.11 25.90
C ASP A 72 -0.67 -22.99 25.04
N ARG A 73 -0.80 -23.14 23.72
CA ARG A 73 -0.44 -22.06 22.80
C ARG A 73 -1.34 -20.86 23.06
N PRO A 74 -0.81 -19.62 22.98
CA PRO A 74 -1.64 -18.44 23.12
C PRO A 74 -2.76 -18.46 22.07
N ILE A 75 -3.99 -18.17 22.51
CA ILE A 75 -5.12 -18.04 21.60
C ILE A 75 -5.13 -16.61 21.07
N LEU A 76 -4.80 -16.47 19.79
CA LEU A 76 -4.80 -15.19 19.10
C LEU A 76 -6.19 -14.90 18.56
N HIS A 77 -6.58 -13.63 18.60
CA HIS A 77 -7.85 -13.17 18.09
C HIS A 77 -7.63 -12.00 17.14
N LYS A 78 -8.42 -11.94 16.07
CA LYS A 78 -8.53 -10.80 15.16
C LYS A 78 -10.00 -10.61 14.83
N ASP A 79 -10.51 -9.40 15.03
CA ASP A 79 -11.92 -9.07 14.79
C ASP A 79 -12.91 -10.01 15.51
N TYR A 80 -12.60 -10.33 16.77
CA TYR A 80 -13.34 -11.27 17.65
C TYR A 80 -13.30 -12.75 17.24
N GLU A 81 -12.67 -13.10 16.13
CA GLU A 81 -12.47 -14.47 15.69
C GLU A 81 -11.12 -15.03 16.13
N ARG A 82 -11.08 -16.34 16.42
CA ARG A 82 -9.83 -17.05 16.76
C ARG A 82 -9.00 -17.26 15.49
N VAL A 83 -7.75 -16.83 15.51
CA VAL A 83 -6.86 -16.90 14.34
C VAL A 83 -5.53 -17.54 14.66
N THR A 84 -4.86 -18.02 13.61
CA THR A 84 -3.44 -18.40 13.66
C THR A 84 -2.73 -17.67 12.53
N PHE A 85 -1.69 -16.90 12.86
CA PHE A 85 -0.87 -16.24 11.84
C PHE A 85 0.17 -17.20 11.30
N ILE A 86 0.20 -17.32 9.98
CA ILE A 86 1.19 -18.08 9.24
C ILE A 86 1.99 -17.07 8.42
N GLY A 87 3.27 -16.91 8.74
CA GLY A 87 4.19 -16.01 8.04
C GLY A 87 5.16 -16.79 7.15
N ALA A 88 5.52 -16.20 6.03
CA ALA A 88 6.59 -16.67 5.15
C ALA A 88 7.30 -15.47 4.54
N GLU A 89 8.59 -15.62 4.24
CA GLU A 89 9.40 -14.61 3.59
C GLU A 89 9.95 -15.18 2.27
N LEU A 90 9.97 -14.36 1.22
CA LEU A 90 10.41 -14.76 -0.11
C LEU A 90 11.75 -14.11 -0.43
N THR A 91 12.68 -14.91 -0.96
CA THR A 91 14.05 -14.43 -1.25
C THR A 91 14.28 -14.13 -2.73
N GLN A 92 13.50 -14.71 -3.65
CA GLN A 92 13.80 -14.67 -5.09
C GLN A 92 12.65 -14.21 -6.01
N SER A 93 11.44 -13.99 -5.48
CA SER A 93 10.28 -13.60 -6.29
C SER A 93 9.43 -12.56 -5.59
N ALA A 94 8.76 -11.70 -6.35
CA ALA A 94 7.81 -10.75 -5.79
C ALA A 94 6.68 -11.49 -5.03
N PRO A 95 6.27 -11.01 -3.84
CA PRO A 95 5.24 -11.66 -3.02
C PRO A 95 3.93 -11.93 -3.74
N VAL A 96 3.56 -11.06 -4.68
CA VAL A 96 2.30 -11.19 -5.43
C VAL A 96 2.17 -12.50 -6.19
N TYR A 97 3.25 -13.01 -6.80
CA TYR A 97 3.20 -14.24 -7.59
C TYR A 97 2.99 -15.48 -6.70
N ALA A 98 3.73 -15.54 -5.59
CA ALA A 98 3.61 -16.63 -4.63
C ALA A 98 2.21 -16.61 -3.98
N VAL A 99 1.72 -15.44 -3.59
CA VAL A 99 0.39 -15.27 -3.01
C VAL A 99 -0.70 -15.69 -3.99
N MET A 100 -0.65 -15.24 -5.25
CA MET A 100 -1.63 -15.65 -6.27
C MET A 100 -1.60 -17.16 -6.56
N GLU A 101 -0.41 -17.77 -6.61
CA GLU A 101 -0.29 -19.20 -6.83
C GLU A 101 -0.81 -20.01 -5.64
N LEU A 102 -0.47 -19.62 -4.42
CA LEU A 102 -0.96 -20.25 -3.20
C LEU A 102 -2.47 -20.08 -3.07
N ASP A 103 -3.00 -18.90 -3.35
CA ASP A 103 -4.43 -18.64 -3.35
C ASP A 103 -5.17 -19.61 -4.27
N ARG A 104 -4.73 -19.74 -5.52
CA ARG A 104 -5.32 -20.67 -6.48
C ARG A 104 -5.22 -22.15 -6.05
N ARG A 105 -4.18 -22.51 -5.31
CA ARG A 105 -3.98 -23.89 -4.83
C ARG A 105 -4.79 -24.20 -3.57
N LEU A 106 -4.93 -23.23 -2.68
CA LEU A 106 -5.55 -23.36 -1.36
C LEU A 106 -7.05 -23.07 -1.39
N ASP A 107 -7.52 -22.25 -2.33
CA ASP A 107 -8.94 -21.96 -2.46
C ASP A 107 -9.72 -23.23 -2.80
N ASN A 108 -10.79 -23.46 -2.04
CA ASN A 108 -11.64 -24.65 -2.09
C ASN A 108 -10.89 -25.98 -1.85
N MET A 109 -9.73 -25.97 -1.19
CA MET A 109 -9.03 -27.19 -0.81
C MET A 109 -9.84 -27.96 0.25
N ASP A 110 -10.03 -29.25 0.03
CA ASP A 110 -10.63 -30.15 1.03
C ASP A 110 -9.64 -30.37 2.17
N ILE A 111 -10.03 -29.97 3.38
CA ILE A 111 -9.22 -30.07 4.61
C ILE A 111 -9.63 -31.27 5.48
N GLY A 112 -10.50 -32.14 4.95
CA GLY A 112 -11.06 -33.27 5.67
C GLY A 112 -12.35 -32.92 6.41
N HIS A 113 -13.04 -33.95 6.89
CA HIS A 113 -14.31 -33.82 7.63
C HIS A 113 -15.47 -33.14 6.87
N GLY A 114 -15.36 -33.01 5.54
CA GLY A 114 -16.38 -32.36 4.70
C GLY A 114 -16.30 -30.84 4.70
N GLU A 115 -15.26 -30.27 5.31
CA GLU A 115 -15.01 -28.84 5.33
C GLU A 115 -14.01 -28.45 4.23
N LYS A 116 -14.17 -27.23 3.71
CA LYS A 116 -13.29 -26.68 2.68
C LYS A 116 -12.59 -25.45 3.24
N LEU A 117 -11.32 -25.31 2.89
CA LEU A 117 -10.59 -24.07 3.08
C LEU A 117 -11.01 -23.08 2.01
N THR A 118 -11.49 -21.92 2.41
CA THR A 118 -11.78 -20.81 1.49
C THR A 118 -10.72 -19.74 1.67
N THR A 119 -10.22 -19.20 0.57
CA THR A 119 -9.29 -18.06 0.64
C THR A 119 -10.05 -16.76 0.36
N ALA A 120 -9.66 -15.68 1.03
CA ALA A 120 -10.24 -14.37 0.79
C ALA A 120 -9.21 -13.25 0.98
N ASN A 121 -9.66 -12.01 0.86
CA ASN A 121 -8.86 -10.80 1.09
C ASN A 121 -7.82 -10.44 0.01
N LEU A 122 -7.83 -11.11 -1.16
CA LEU A 122 -7.05 -10.71 -2.35
C LEU A 122 -7.81 -9.80 -3.33
N ARG A 123 -9.07 -9.51 -3.04
CA ARG A 123 -9.87 -8.54 -3.79
C ARG A 123 -9.55 -7.13 -3.31
N LEU A 124 -9.94 -6.10 -4.07
CA LEU A 124 -9.79 -4.70 -3.65
C LEU A 124 -10.51 -4.44 -2.31
N ASN A 125 -11.63 -5.11 -2.05
CA ASN A 125 -12.35 -5.02 -0.79
C ASN A 125 -11.73 -5.94 0.25
N SER A 126 -11.60 -5.44 1.48
CA SER A 126 -11.15 -6.23 2.61
C SER A 126 -12.23 -7.23 3.04
N ALA A 127 -11.83 -8.44 3.38
CA ALA A 127 -12.66 -9.44 4.03
C ALA A 127 -12.30 -9.50 5.52
N VAL A 128 -13.32 -9.61 6.36
CA VAL A 128 -13.17 -9.83 7.81
C VAL A 128 -13.21 -11.34 8.05
N PRO A 129 -12.44 -11.88 9.03
CA PRO A 129 -12.58 -13.28 9.40
C PRO A 129 -14.02 -13.63 9.75
N ASP A 130 -14.54 -14.69 9.16
CA ASP A 130 -15.85 -15.24 9.49
C ASP A 130 -15.74 -16.76 9.54
N THR A 131 -16.00 -17.35 10.71
CA THR A 131 -15.89 -18.80 10.92
C THR A 131 -17.23 -19.53 10.74
N ILE A 132 -18.32 -18.82 10.44
CA ILE A 132 -19.67 -19.40 10.29
C ILE A 132 -19.70 -20.45 9.16
N ASP A 133 -19.03 -20.16 8.04
CA ASP A 133 -19.00 -21.03 6.85
C ASP A 133 -17.78 -21.98 6.81
N GLY A 134 -17.04 -22.10 7.92
CA GLY A 134 -15.88 -22.98 8.06
C GLY A 134 -14.55 -22.23 8.12
N TYR A 135 -13.45 -22.93 7.80
CA TYR A 135 -12.11 -22.38 7.88
C TYR A 135 -11.80 -21.43 6.71
N GLN A 136 -11.34 -20.22 7.05
CA GLN A 136 -10.93 -19.21 6.09
C GLN A 136 -9.44 -18.88 6.20
N LEU A 137 -8.78 -18.72 5.05
CA LEU A 137 -7.45 -18.16 4.94
C LEU A 137 -7.54 -16.74 4.38
N LEU A 138 -7.17 -15.76 5.19
CA LEU A 138 -7.11 -14.36 4.78
C LEU A 138 -5.67 -13.96 4.50
N TRP A 139 -5.44 -13.43 3.31
CA TRP A 139 -4.17 -12.81 2.97
C TRP A 139 -4.00 -11.48 3.71
N ASP A 140 -2.85 -11.32 4.38
CA ASP A 140 -2.51 -10.15 5.20
C ASP A 140 -1.06 -9.70 4.90
N GLY A 141 -0.61 -8.62 5.54
CA GLY A 141 0.73 -8.08 5.37
C GLY A 141 0.86 -7.14 4.16
N GLU A 142 2.03 -7.14 3.52
CA GLU A 142 2.39 -6.14 2.49
C GLU A 142 1.48 -6.19 1.25
N ILE A 143 1.06 -7.38 0.83
CA ILE A 143 0.17 -7.52 -0.32
C ILE A 143 -1.20 -6.90 -0.05
N ARG A 144 -1.73 -7.08 1.17
CA ARG A 144 -3.02 -6.48 1.57
C ARG A 144 -2.90 -4.97 1.65
N LEU A 145 -1.83 -4.47 2.27
CA LEU A 145 -1.54 -3.03 2.33
C LEU A 145 -1.44 -2.41 0.93
N THR A 146 -0.80 -3.11 -0.01
CA THR A 146 -0.67 -2.66 -1.41
C THR A 146 -2.03 -2.59 -2.10
N LEU A 147 -2.88 -3.61 -1.93
CA LEU A 147 -4.23 -3.65 -2.51
C LEU A 147 -5.15 -2.57 -1.93
N ASP A 148 -5.11 -2.34 -0.62
CA ASP A 148 -5.86 -1.26 0.03
C ASP A 148 -5.42 0.11 -0.51
N THR A 149 -4.10 0.33 -0.58
CA THR A 149 -3.54 1.57 -1.12
C THR A 149 -3.96 1.77 -2.57
N PHE A 150 -3.90 0.73 -3.41
CA PHE A 150 -4.33 0.83 -4.81
C PHE A 150 -5.81 1.15 -4.92
N ARG A 151 -6.69 0.46 -4.17
CA ARG A 151 -8.13 0.76 -4.15
C ARG A 151 -8.36 2.23 -3.81
N ASP A 152 -7.79 2.70 -2.71
CA ASP A 152 -8.03 4.06 -2.21
C ASP A 152 -7.52 5.11 -3.22
N MET A 153 -6.40 4.84 -3.88
CA MET A 153 -5.88 5.69 -4.95
C MET A 153 -6.67 5.65 -6.25
N PHE A 154 -7.23 4.49 -6.63
CA PHE A 154 -8.16 4.40 -7.77
C PHE A 154 -9.44 5.19 -7.50
N VAL A 155 -9.98 5.10 -6.29
CA VAL A 155 -11.12 5.90 -5.84
C VAL A 155 -10.77 7.39 -5.87
N ALA A 156 -9.59 7.77 -5.35
CA ALA A 156 -9.12 9.15 -5.38
C ALA A 156 -8.95 9.68 -6.81
N LEU A 157 -8.39 8.89 -7.73
CA LEU A 157 -8.29 9.22 -9.16
C LEU A 157 -9.69 9.44 -9.75
N GLY A 158 -10.62 8.51 -9.51
CA GLY A 158 -12.00 8.63 -10.00
C GLY A 158 -12.69 9.91 -9.52
N ILE A 159 -12.57 10.22 -8.22
CA ILE A 159 -13.10 11.45 -7.63
C ILE A 159 -12.44 12.69 -8.28
N ALA A 160 -11.11 12.70 -8.43
CA ALA A 160 -10.40 13.80 -9.06
C ALA A 160 -10.83 14.02 -10.51
N LEU A 161 -11.02 12.95 -11.29
CA LEU A 161 -11.51 13.02 -12.67
C LEU A 161 -12.93 13.60 -12.74
N VAL A 162 -13.82 13.22 -11.82
CA VAL A 162 -15.17 13.79 -11.72
C VAL A 162 -15.11 15.27 -11.40
N PHE A 163 -14.28 15.70 -10.44
CA PHE A 163 -14.12 17.12 -10.13
C PHE A 163 -13.56 17.92 -11.30
N ILE A 164 -12.51 17.42 -11.96
CA ILE A 164 -11.96 18.04 -13.17
C ILE A 164 -13.05 18.16 -14.23
N TYR A 165 -13.80 17.10 -14.50
CA TYR A 165 -14.90 17.11 -15.46
C TYR A 165 -15.95 18.20 -15.12
N LEU A 166 -16.45 18.23 -13.88
CA LEU A 166 -17.47 19.19 -13.46
C LEU A 166 -16.99 20.65 -13.56
N LEU A 167 -15.73 20.91 -13.17
CA LEU A 167 -15.12 22.23 -13.30
C LEU A 167 -15.04 22.67 -14.76
N LEU A 168 -14.63 21.77 -15.65
CA LEU A 168 -14.52 22.05 -17.08
C LEU A 168 -15.89 22.20 -17.75
N VAL A 169 -16.90 21.41 -17.34
CA VAL A 169 -18.29 21.60 -17.79
C VAL A 169 -18.79 22.99 -17.39
N GLY A 170 -18.51 23.42 -16.16
CA GLY A 170 -18.85 24.77 -15.69
C GLY A 170 -18.13 25.87 -16.47
N TYR A 171 -16.86 25.66 -16.81
CA TYR A 171 -16.03 26.61 -17.56
C TYR A 171 -16.46 26.74 -19.04
N TYR A 172 -16.52 25.62 -19.77
CA TYR A 172 -16.85 25.61 -21.21
C TYR A 172 -18.35 25.66 -21.49
N ARG A 173 -19.20 25.50 -20.47
CA ARG A 173 -20.65 25.36 -20.61
C ARG A 173 -21.05 24.26 -21.63
N SER A 174 -20.24 23.21 -21.70
CA SER A 174 -20.38 22.10 -22.66
C SER A 174 -19.99 20.80 -21.98
N PHE A 175 -20.74 19.72 -22.26
CA PHE A 175 -20.45 18.39 -21.74
C PHE A 175 -19.41 17.62 -22.58
N ILE A 176 -19.31 17.94 -23.87
CA ILE A 176 -18.45 17.19 -24.80
C ILE A 176 -17.01 17.73 -24.80
N ILE A 177 -16.83 19.06 -24.73
CA ILE A 177 -15.48 19.67 -24.76
C ILE A 177 -14.60 19.14 -23.60
N PRO A 178 -15.08 19.07 -22.34
CA PRO A 178 -14.35 18.44 -21.24
C PRO A 178 -14.00 16.98 -21.51
N LEU A 179 -14.92 16.21 -22.09
CA LEU A 179 -14.69 14.79 -22.41
C LEU A 179 -13.59 14.63 -23.47
N VAL A 180 -13.56 15.51 -24.48
CA VAL A 180 -12.48 15.56 -25.47
C VAL A 180 -11.14 15.89 -24.80
N ALA A 181 -11.10 16.84 -23.86
CA ALA A 181 -9.88 17.16 -23.11
C ALA A 181 -9.41 15.95 -22.26
N MET A 182 -10.34 15.23 -21.62
CA MET A 182 -10.05 14.07 -20.78
C MET A 182 -9.68 12.82 -21.58
N SER A 183 -9.97 12.77 -22.89
CA SER A 183 -9.54 11.67 -23.78
C SER A 183 -8.01 11.49 -23.82
N ALA A 184 -7.25 12.52 -23.45
CA ALA A 184 -5.79 12.45 -23.32
C ALA A 184 -5.30 11.58 -22.15
N ILE A 185 -6.14 11.31 -21.14
CA ILE A 185 -5.76 10.56 -19.95
C ILE A 185 -5.46 9.08 -20.28
N PRO A 186 -6.36 8.33 -20.97
CA PRO A 186 -6.03 7.01 -21.48
C PRO A 186 -4.77 6.98 -22.37
N LEU A 187 -4.53 8.03 -23.15
CA LEU A 187 -3.33 8.12 -24.01
C LEU A 187 -2.05 8.23 -23.18
N GLY A 188 -2.08 8.94 -22.05
CA GLY A 188 -0.95 8.99 -21.11
C GLY A 188 -0.73 7.65 -20.41
N LEU A 189 -1.80 6.98 -19.98
CA LEU A 189 -1.72 5.64 -19.38
C LEU A 189 -1.11 4.61 -20.33
N ALA A 190 -1.36 4.74 -21.65
CA ALA A 190 -0.74 3.89 -22.66
C ALA A 190 0.80 3.98 -22.68
N GLY A 191 1.40 5.07 -22.18
CA GLY A 191 2.85 5.20 -21.99
C GLY A 191 3.37 4.62 -20.67
N VAL A 192 2.58 4.69 -19.59
CA VAL A 192 3.01 4.31 -18.24
C VAL A 192 3.36 2.83 -18.13
N PHE A 193 2.46 1.94 -18.59
CA PHE A 193 2.66 0.50 -18.44
C PHE A 193 3.85 -0.04 -19.25
N PRO A 194 4.02 0.33 -20.55
CA PRO A 194 5.24 -0.02 -21.27
C PRO A 194 6.51 0.54 -20.63
N GLY A 195 6.45 1.75 -20.05
CA GLY A 195 7.59 2.34 -19.35
C GLY A 195 8.05 1.52 -18.15
N HIS A 196 7.11 1.06 -17.33
CA HIS A 196 7.37 0.16 -16.21
C HIS A 196 7.97 -1.17 -16.67
N TRP A 197 7.48 -1.71 -17.78
CA TRP A 197 7.99 -2.95 -18.34
C TRP A 197 9.40 -2.81 -18.90
N ILE A 198 9.70 -1.72 -19.60
CA ILE A 198 11.04 -1.43 -20.16
C ILE A 198 12.08 -1.22 -19.05
N MET A 199 11.68 -0.58 -17.95
CA MET A 199 12.56 -0.29 -16.82
C MET A 199 12.69 -1.45 -15.81
N ASP A 200 11.96 -2.55 -16.03
CA ASP A 200 11.89 -3.70 -15.13
C ASP A 200 11.61 -3.30 -13.67
N GLN A 201 10.64 -2.39 -13.49
CA GLN A 201 10.22 -1.90 -12.18
C GLN A 201 8.73 -2.22 -11.96
N PRO A 202 8.36 -2.79 -10.81
CA PRO A 202 6.96 -3.09 -10.52
C PRO A 202 6.15 -1.80 -10.42
N PHE A 203 4.88 -1.88 -10.82
CA PHE A 203 3.94 -0.79 -10.58
C PHE A 203 3.64 -0.69 -9.10
N SER A 204 3.94 0.44 -8.48
CA SER A 204 3.86 0.65 -7.03
C SER A 204 2.93 1.81 -6.66
N ALA A 205 2.71 2.03 -5.36
CA ALA A 205 1.87 3.14 -4.90
C ALA A 205 2.40 4.52 -5.38
N PRO A 206 3.71 4.82 -5.31
CA PRO A 206 4.29 6.00 -5.96
C PRO A 206 4.00 6.10 -7.46
N SER A 207 4.00 4.98 -8.21
CA SER A 207 3.64 4.98 -9.64
C SER A 207 2.22 5.49 -9.87
N MET A 208 1.28 5.13 -9.00
CA MET A 208 -0.10 5.56 -9.06
C MET A 208 -0.25 7.05 -8.73
N ILE A 209 0.59 7.60 -7.83
CA ILE A 209 0.66 9.06 -7.59
C ILE A 209 1.10 9.75 -8.89
N GLY A 210 2.11 9.19 -9.56
CA GLY A 210 2.56 9.66 -10.87
C GLY A 210 1.45 9.66 -11.92
N VAL A 211 0.59 8.64 -11.96
CA VAL A 211 -0.58 8.58 -12.84
C VAL A 211 -1.60 9.69 -12.55
N ILE A 212 -1.88 9.95 -11.27
CA ILE A 212 -2.81 11.02 -10.85
C ILE A 212 -2.25 12.38 -11.29
N ALA A 213 -0.96 12.65 -11.02
CA ALA A 213 -0.29 13.88 -11.42
C ALA A 213 -0.25 14.03 -12.96
N LEU A 214 0.08 12.95 -13.68
CA LEU A 214 0.10 12.89 -15.14
C LEU A 214 -1.28 13.25 -15.71
N SER A 215 -2.36 12.74 -15.14
CA SER A 215 -3.74 13.02 -15.58
C SER A 215 -4.03 14.52 -15.58
N GLY A 216 -3.57 15.27 -14.57
CA GLY A 216 -3.69 16.73 -14.56
C GLY A 216 -2.84 17.42 -15.63
N VAL A 217 -1.60 16.96 -15.84
CA VAL A 217 -0.69 17.51 -16.87
C VAL A 217 -1.28 17.32 -18.27
N VAL A 218 -1.76 16.12 -18.61
CA VAL A 218 -2.28 15.83 -19.95
C VAL A 218 -3.59 16.56 -20.23
N VAL A 219 -4.45 16.71 -19.22
CA VAL A 219 -5.67 17.53 -19.33
C VAL A 219 -5.28 18.98 -19.60
N ARG A 220 -4.35 19.56 -18.83
CA ARG A 220 -3.88 20.95 -19.05
C ARG A 220 -3.38 21.16 -20.47
N ASN A 221 -2.58 20.25 -21.01
CA ASN A 221 -2.07 20.36 -22.38
C ASN A 221 -3.20 20.31 -23.41
N SER A 222 -4.22 19.48 -23.18
CA SER A 222 -5.38 19.34 -24.07
C SER A 222 -6.26 20.59 -24.05
N LEU A 223 -6.52 21.16 -22.87
CA LEU A 223 -7.29 22.39 -22.68
C LEU A 223 -6.68 23.56 -23.44
N LEU A 224 -5.35 23.70 -23.33
CA LEU A 224 -4.61 24.75 -24.01
C LEU A 224 -4.77 24.71 -25.53
N ILE A 225 -4.87 23.53 -26.15
CA ILE A 225 -5.13 23.39 -27.59
C ILE A 225 -6.59 23.77 -27.89
N ILE A 226 -7.53 23.22 -27.13
CA ILE A 226 -8.97 23.47 -27.29
C ILE A 226 -9.27 24.98 -27.23
N ASP A 227 -8.72 25.69 -26.23
CA ASP A 227 -8.94 27.13 -26.05
C ASP A 227 -8.48 27.93 -27.27
N PHE A 228 -7.32 27.60 -27.83
CA PHE A 228 -6.80 28.29 -29.02
C PHE A 228 -7.65 28.02 -30.26
N VAL A 229 -8.16 26.79 -30.42
CA VAL A 229 -9.06 26.47 -31.53
C VAL A 229 -10.35 27.26 -31.41
N LEU A 230 -10.95 27.31 -30.23
CA LEU A 230 -12.19 28.05 -29.99
C LEU A 230 -12.00 29.56 -30.20
N ASP A 231 -10.91 30.13 -29.67
CA ASP A 231 -10.57 31.54 -29.84
C ASP A 231 -10.36 31.91 -31.33
N TYR A 232 -9.61 31.09 -32.08
CA TYR A 232 -9.45 31.31 -33.53
C TYR A 232 -10.77 31.21 -34.31
N MET A 233 -11.66 30.30 -33.92
CA MET A 233 -12.99 30.20 -34.51
C MET A 233 -13.86 31.42 -34.18
N GLU A 234 -13.79 31.94 -32.96
CA GLU A 234 -14.48 33.18 -32.56
C GLU A 234 -13.98 34.40 -33.35
N GLN A 235 -12.70 34.39 -33.73
CA GLN A 235 -12.09 35.39 -34.61
C GLN A 235 -12.45 35.20 -36.10
N GLY A 236 -13.28 34.20 -36.43
CA GLY A 236 -13.77 33.94 -37.79
C GLY A 236 -12.87 33.06 -38.64
N MET A 237 -11.81 32.46 -38.07
CA MET A 237 -10.94 31.52 -38.79
C MET A 237 -11.70 30.22 -39.09
N PRO A 238 -11.58 29.65 -40.31
CA PRO A 238 -12.21 28.38 -40.63
C PRO A 238 -11.64 27.26 -39.76
N LEU A 239 -12.50 26.33 -39.31
CA LEU A 239 -12.17 25.27 -38.35
C LEU A 239 -10.87 24.50 -38.67
N ARG A 240 -10.62 24.20 -39.95
CA ARG A 240 -9.42 23.47 -40.38
C ARG A 240 -8.13 24.27 -40.12
N GLU A 241 -8.16 25.57 -40.40
CA GLU A 241 -7.03 26.47 -40.18
C GLU A 241 -6.84 26.70 -38.68
N ALA A 242 -7.93 26.92 -37.93
CA ALA A 242 -7.90 27.09 -36.48
C ALA A 242 -7.24 25.92 -35.76
N VAL A 243 -7.59 24.67 -36.14
CA VAL A 243 -7.01 23.45 -35.55
C VAL A 243 -5.53 23.31 -35.89
N SER A 244 -5.14 23.61 -37.12
CA SER A 244 -3.74 23.53 -37.57
C SER A 244 -2.87 24.58 -36.87
N GLU A 245 -3.34 25.83 -36.81
CA GLU A 245 -2.60 26.95 -36.23
C GLU A 245 -2.46 26.80 -34.71
N ALA A 246 -3.54 26.39 -34.03
CA ALA A 246 -3.51 26.11 -32.61
C ALA A 246 -2.49 25.01 -32.27
N GLY A 247 -2.46 23.93 -33.06
CA GLY A 247 -1.46 22.87 -32.90
C GLY A 247 -0.02 23.39 -33.08
N ALA A 248 0.22 24.18 -34.12
CA ALA A 248 1.54 24.72 -34.43
C ALA A 248 2.08 25.66 -33.33
N VAL A 249 1.25 26.59 -32.84
CA VAL A 249 1.62 27.55 -31.79
C VAL A 249 1.87 26.84 -30.45
N ARG A 250 1.11 25.79 -30.15
CA ARG A 250 1.21 25.05 -28.89
C ARG A 250 2.32 24.01 -28.84
N MET A 251 2.79 23.54 -29.99
CA MET A 251 3.81 22.49 -30.06
C MET A 251 5.07 22.84 -29.26
N ARG A 252 5.60 24.07 -29.39
CA ARG A 252 6.80 24.52 -28.67
C ARG A 252 6.59 24.55 -27.14
N PRO A 253 5.57 25.24 -26.60
CA PRO A 253 5.27 25.20 -25.17
C PRO A 253 5.03 23.80 -24.60
N ILE A 254 4.31 22.92 -25.31
CA ILE A 254 4.00 21.57 -24.85
C ILE A 254 5.27 20.70 -24.78
N ILE A 255 6.16 20.81 -25.76
CA ILE A 255 7.45 20.10 -25.72
C ILE A 255 8.30 20.57 -24.54
N LEU A 256 8.31 21.88 -24.25
CA LEU A 256 9.07 22.43 -23.13
C LEU A 256 8.56 21.91 -21.78
N THR A 257 7.24 21.82 -21.58
CA THR A 257 6.68 21.26 -20.34
C THR A 257 6.95 19.76 -20.22
N ALA A 258 6.85 19.01 -21.32
CA ALA A 258 7.19 17.59 -21.34
C ALA A 258 8.66 17.36 -20.96
N LEU A 259 9.59 18.12 -21.57
CA LEU A 259 11.01 18.03 -21.25
C LEU A 259 11.30 18.40 -19.80
N ALA A 260 10.66 19.43 -19.26
CA ALA A 260 10.81 19.80 -17.86
C ALA A 260 10.37 18.67 -16.91
N ILE A 261 9.26 18.00 -17.20
CA ILE A 261 8.79 16.87 -16.40
C ILE A 261 9.74 15.68 -16.52
N VAL A 262 10.19 15.36 -17.73
CA VAL A 262 11.13 14.25 -17.97
C VAL A 262 12.45 14.48 -17.23
N LEU A 263 13.05 15.66 -17.38
CA LEU A 263 14.33 15.98 -16.74
C LEU A 263 14.20 16.08 -15.22
N GLY A 264 13.11 16.67 -14.71
CA GLY A 264 12.85 16.75 -13.27
C GLY A 264 12.62 15.38 -12.64
N SER A 265 11.85 14.52 -13.32
CA SER A 265 11.56 13.16 -12.85
C SER A 265 12.77 12.24 -12.98
N ALA A 266 13.69 12.48 -13.94
CA ALA A 266 14.88 11.66 -14.13
C ALA A 266 15.77 11.60 -12.89
N VAL A 267 15.82 12.68 -12.09
CA VAL A 267 16.57 12.72 -10.82
C VAL A 267 16.02 11.73 -9.79
N MET A 268 14.73 11.40 -9.87
CA MET A 268 14.05 10.49 -8.94
C MET A 268 14.21 9.01 -9.33
N LEU A 269 14.72 8.69 -10.52
CA LEU A 269 14.88 7.31 -10.99
C LEU A 269 15.84 6.49 -10.12
N THR A 270 16.83 7.12 -9.51
CA THR A 270 17.83 6.45 -8.67
C THR A 270 17.34 6.16 -7.25
N ASP A 271 16.20 6.73 -6.85
CA ASP A 271 15.62 6.52 -5.52
C ASP A 271 14.66 5.32 -5.54
N PRO A 272 14.91 4.24 -4.78
CA PRO A 272 14.04 3.06 -4.75
C PRO A 272 12.60 3.36 -4.30
N MET A 273 12.39 4.43 -3.52
CA MET A 273 11.07 4.80 -3.02
C MET A 273 10.27 5.60 -4.06
N PHE A 274 10.95 6.34 -4.95
CA PHE A 274 10.31 7.25 -5.91
C PHE A 274 10.48 6.85 -7.39
N SER A 275 11.26 5.79 -7.68
CA SER A 275 11.51 5.31 -9.04
C SER A 275 10.22 5.05 -9.81
N GLY A 276 9.22 4.43 -9.17
CA GLY A 276 7.92 4.16 -9.79
C GLY A 276 7.16 5.42 -10.20
N LEU A 277 7.19 6.48 -9.37
CA LEU A 277 6.59 7.78 -9.68
C LEU A 277 7.30 8.40 -10.90
N ALA A 278 8.63 8.37 -10.90
CA ALA A 278 9.45 8.91 -11.97
C ALA A 278 9.15 8.24 -13.32
N ILE A 279 9.07 6.91 -13.35
CA ILE A 279 8.79 6.13 -14.56
C ILE A 279 7.41 6.49 -15.12
N SER A 280 6.38 6.54 -14.26
CA SER A 280 5.04 6.95 -14.67
C SER A 280 5.03 8.34 -15.31
N LEU A 281 5.73 9.31 -14.72
CA LEU A 281 5.80 10.68 -15.26
C LEU A 281 6.58 10.72 -16.57
N ILE A 282 7.75 10.10 -16.66
CA ILE A 282 8.61 10.17 -17.86
C ILE A 282 7.91 9.53 -19.06
N PHE A 283 7.54 8.26 -18.96
CA PHE A 283 6.97 7.54 -20.10
C PHE A 283 5.54 8.00 -20.40
N GLY A 284 4.77 8.31 -19.36
CA GLY A 284 3.43 8.86 -19.53
C GLY A 284 3.43 10.23 -20.20
N THR A 285 4.34 11.14 -19.84
CA THR A 285 4.44 12.45 -20.50
C THR A 285 4.97 12.34 -21.93
N LEU A 286 5.96 11.49 -22.18
CA LEU A 286 6.48 11.28 -23.53
C LEU A 286 5.40 10.74 -24.48
N ALA A 287 4.71 9.67 -24.08
CA ALA A 287 3.64 9.08 -24.87
C ALA A 287 2.46 10.04 -25.05
N SER A 288 1.98 10.66 -23.95
CA SER A 288 0.86 11.59 -24.02
C SER A 288 1.19 12.83 -24.84
N THR A 289 2.42 13.32 -24.84
CA THR A 289 2.79 14.51 -25.63
C THR A 289 2.62 14.25 -27.12
N VAL A 290 3.11 13.11 -27.61
CA VAL A 290 2.98 12.71 -29.02
C VAL A 290 1.53 12.41 -29.36
N LEU A 291 0.84 11.63 -28.53
CA LEU A 291 -0.52 11.18 -28.81
C LEU A 291 -1.55 12.32 -28.69
N THR A 292 -1.44 13.17 -27.67
CA THR A 292 -2.39 14.28 -27.43
C THR A 292 -2.34 15.32 -28.54
N LEU A 293 -1.13 15.66 -29.04
CA LEU A 293 -0.95 16.59 -30.16
C LEU A 293 -1.63 16.13 -31.45
N LEU A 294 -1.92 14.84 -31.58
CA LEU A 294 -2.60 14.28 -32.75
C LEU A 294 -4.08 14.00 -32.46
N VAL A 295 -4.37 13.30 -31.37
CA VAL A 295 -5.71 12.79 -31.07
C VAL A 295 -6.67 13.90 -30.64
N VAL A 296 -6.24 14.86 -29.81
CA VAL A 296 -7.14 15.92 -29.31
C VAL A 296 -7.61 16.85 -30.43
N PRO A 297 -6.72 17.40 -31.29
CA PRO A 297 -7.13 18.18 -32.46
C PRO A 297 -8.10 17.42 -33.37
N LEU A 298 -7.83 16.13 -33.64
CA LEU A 298 -8.67 15.30 -34.50
C LEU A 298 -10.06 15.04 -33.89
N MET A 299 -10.11 14.73 -32.60
CA MET A 299 -11.39 14.54 -31.89
C MET A 299 -12.20 15.83 -31.89
N LEU A 300 -11.57 16.96 -31.55
CA LEU A 300 -12.23 18.27 -31.55
C LEU A 300 -12.74 18.65 -32.94
N PHE A 301 -11.92 18.49 -33.98
CA PHE A 301 -12.30 18.74 -35.37
C PHE A 301 -13.51 17.88 -35.79
N SER A 302 -13.47 16.58 -35.45
CA SER A 302 -14.56 15.66 -35.79
C SER A 302 -15.89 16.03 -35.11
N TYR A 303 -15.83 16.53 -33.88
CA TYR A 303 -16.99 16.97 -33.12
C TYR A 303 -17.55 18.29 -33.67
N LEU A 304 -16.71 19.32 -33.82
CA LEU A 304 -17.14 20.64 -34.28
C LEU A 304 -17.66 20.61 -35.72
N ARG A 305 -17.10 19.76 -36.58
CA ARG A 305 -17.59 19.56 -37.96
C ARG A 305 -18.99 18.93 -38.03
N ARG A 306 -19.41 18.16 -37.01
CA ARG A 306 -20.76 17.56 -36.97
C ARG A 306 -21.83 18.53 -36.46
N THR A 307 -21.41 19.55 -35.73
CA THR A 307 -22.30 20.51 -35.06
C THR A 307 -22.51 21.79 -35.88
N GLN A 308 -21.65 22.03 -36.89
CA GLN A 308 -21.84 23.04 -37.94
C GLN A 308 -22.61 22.45 -39.13
#